data_AF-A0A0J8UG46-F1
#
_entry.id   AF-A0A0J8UG46-F1
#
_cell.length_a   1.000
_cell.length_b   1.000
_cell.length_c   1.000
_cell.angle_alpha   90.00
_cell.angle_beta   90.00
_cell.angle_gamma   90.00
#
_symmetry.space_group_name_H-M   'P 1'
#
loop_
_entity.id
_entity.type
_entity.pdbx_description
1 polymer ?
#
loop_
_entity_poly.entity_id
_entity_poly.type
_entity_poly.pdbx_seq_one_letter_code
_entity_poly.pdbx_strand_id
1 'polypeptide(L)'
;MISQNSGFHALVLGATGISGWSLTSQLLHNYPRPGVWSRITGVTRKAMSDEEMSYWPKDERFTLASGFDLHNDNKEVLKRKFEAKVKDVESVTHVYYLVHDPPVDFNSSDPFAVTLGGLSRTLSVIENLAPGLKFIHLQYGTFIYGVCFTDDFYHPVPLSEDLPPIREPLCNMLHYQVWTDFMRDFSKGKSWGWCETRA
;
A
#
# COMPACT_ATOMS: atom_id res chain seq x y z
N MET A 1 -17.32 18.69 27.23
CA MET A 1 -16.25 18.79 26.21
C MET A 1 -15.24 17.68 26.49
N ILE A 2 -15.41 16.53 25.84
CA ILE A 2 -14.43 15.45 25.90
C ILE A 2 -13.38 15.77 24.84
N SER A 3 -12.15 15.97 25.28
CA SER A 3 -10.99 16.09 24.40
C SER A 3 -10.91 14.84 23.51
N GLN A 4 -11.39 14.93 22.27
CA GLN A 4 -11.23 13.91 21.24
C GLN A 4 -9.74 13.74 20.99
N ASN A 5 -9.19 12.63 21.46
CA ASN A 5 -7.80 12.27 21.24
C ASN A 5 -7.60 12.10 19.73
N SER A 6 -7.04 13.10 19.03
CA SER A 6 -6.98 13.14 17.56
C SER A 6 -5.85 12.25 17.00
N GLY A 7 -5.89 10.96 17.33
CA GLY A 7 -4.97 9.97 16.78
C GLY A 7 -5.21 9.77 15.28
N PHE A 8 -4.21 9.21 14.60
CA PHE A 8 -4.27 8.90 13.18
C PHE A 8 -5.14 7.69 12.88
N HIS A 9 -5.69 7.68 11.67
CA HIS A 9 -6.34 6.52 11.06
C HIS A 9 -5.41 5.92 10.00
N ALA A 10 -4.97 4.67 10.23
CA ALA A 10 -4.20 3.86 9.28
C ALA A 10 -5.13 3.02 8.41
N LEU A 11 -4.90 3.04 7.09
CA LEU A 11 -5.54 2.15 6.11
C LEU A 11 -4.47 1.21 5.52
N VAL A 12 -4.54 -0.07 5.84
CA VAL A 12 -3.55 -1.08 5.43
C VAL A 12 -4.12 -1.92 4.28
N LEU A 13 -3.71 -1.61 3.05
CA LEU A 13 -4.11 -2.34 1.85
C LEU A 13 -3.23 -3.59 1.72
N GLY A 14 -3.85 -4.78 1.68
CA GLY A 14 -3.12 -6.05 1.73
C GLY A 14 -2.85 -6.51 3.17
N ALA A 15 -3.76 -6.22 4.10
CA ALA A 15 -3.57 -6.46 5.53
C ALA A 15 -3.26 -7.92 5.93
N THR A 16 -3.61 -8.90 5.09
CA THR A 16 -3.32 -10.33 5.33
C THR A 16 -2.06 -10.83 4.66
N GLY A 17 -1.39 -10.01 3.83
CA GLY A 17 -0.06 -10.34 3.33
C GLY A 17 0.97 -10.32 4.46
N ILE A 18 2.14 -10.91 4.24
CA ILE A 18 3.21 -11.03 5.25
C ILE A 18 3.52 -9.67 5.89
N SER A 19 3.75 -8.66 5.06
CA SER A 19 4.05 -7.29 5.52
C SER A 19 2.83 -6.60 6.12
N GLY A 20 1.66 -6.75 5.51
CA GLY A 20 0.42 -6.15 5.99
C GLY A 20 0.01 -6.67 7.36
N TRP A 21 0.18 -7.97 7.60
CA TRP A 21 -0.14 -8.59 8.88
C TRP A 21 0.81 -8.11 9.97
N SER A 22 2.11 -8.11 9.67
CA SER A 22 3.15 -7.63 10.59
C SER A 22 2.95 -6.16 10.93
N LEU A 23 2.75 -5.29 9.93
CA LEU A 23 2.50 -3.87 10.15
C LEU A 23 1.25 -3.68 11.01
N THR A 24 0.13 -4.28 10.64
CA THR A 24 -1.13 -4.18 11.40
C THR A 24 -0.91 -4.59 12.85
N SER A 25 -0.23 -5.71 13.10
CA SER A 25 0.12 -6.17 14.44
C SER A 25 0.96 -5.13 15.21
N GLN A 26 1.97 -4.52 14.58
CA GLN A 26 2.77 -3.47 15.22
C GLN A 26 1.94 -2.22 15.58
N LEU A 27 1.04 -1.78 14.69
CA LEU A 27 0.16 -0.64 14.97
C LEU A 27 -0.76 -0.93 16.17
N LEU A 28 -1.28 -2.16 16.27
CA LEU A 28 -2.12 -2.60 17.39
C LEU A 28 -1.33 -2.68 18.71
N HIS A 29 -0.06 -3.07 18.64
CA HIS A 29 0.88 -3.01 19.78
C HIS A 29 1.41 -1.59 20.05
N ASN A 30 0.71 -0.56 19.57
CA ASN A 30 1.01 0.84 19.81
C ASN A 30 2.35 1.31 19.24
N TYR A 31 2.87 0.69 18.18
CA TYR A 31 4.00 1.29 17.47
C TYR A 31 3.59 2.62 16.82
N PRO A 32 4.43 3.67 16.85
CA PRO A 32 5.74 3.75 17.52
C PRO A 32 5.65 4.09 19.02
N ARG A 33 4.48 4.56 19.48
CA ARG A 33 4.16 4.78 20.89
C ARG A 33 2.63 4.81 21.11
N PRO A 34 2.14 4.62 22.35
CA PRO A 34 0.72 4.73 22.68
C PRO A 34 0.08 6.04 22.25
N GLY A 35 -1.19 5.98 21.83
CA GLY A 35 -2.00 7.14 21.46
C GLY A 35 -1.76 7.69 20.05
N VAL A 36 -0.85 7.11 19.26
CA VAL A 36 -0.64 7.53 17.85
C VAL A 36 -1.84 7.18 16.98
N TRP A 37 -2.33 5.94 17.08
CA TRP A 37 -3.42 5.43 16.26
C TRP A 37 -4.73 5.42 17.02
N SER A 38 -5.72 6.14 16.49
CA SER A 38 -7.10 6.10 16.95
C SER A 38 -7.92 5.05 16.21
N ARG A 39 -7.51 4.71 14.98
CA ARG A 39 -8.19 3.73 14.13
C ARG A 39 -7.20 3.03 13.19
N ILE A 40 -7.43 1.75 12.97
CA ILE A 40 -6.65 0.92 12.05
C ILE A 40 -7.66 0.12 11.23
N THR A 41 -7.66 0.30 9.91
CA THR A 41 -8.51 -0.47 9.00
C THR A 41 -7.63 -1.30 8.08
N GLY A 42 -7.74 -2.63 8.19
CA GLY A 42 -7.14 -3.55 7.24
C GLY A 42 -8.07 -3.77 6.05
N VAL A 43 -7.52 -3.82 4.83
CA VAL A 43 -8.27 -4.09 3.59
C VAL A 43 -7.77 -5.37 2.96
N THR A 44 -8.69 -6.27 2.63
CA THR A 44 -8.39 -7.59 2.08
C THR A 44 -9.25 -7.93 0.87
N ARG A 45 -8.71 -8.78 -0.01
CA ARG A 45 -9.49 -9.37 -1.12
C ARG A 45 -10.48 -10.41 -0.62
N LYS A 46 -9.99 -11.39 0.14
CA LYS A 46 -10.82 -12.45 0.73
C LYS A 46 -11.22 -12.07 2.16
N ALA A 47 -12.42 -12.47 2.55
CA ALA A 47 -12.80 -12.47 3.96
C ALA A 47 -11.89 -13.43 4.74
N MET A 48 -11.67 -13.12 6.01
CA MET A 48 -10.97 -14.00 6.94
C MET A 48 -11.99 -14.73 7.82
N SER A 49 -11.63 -15.92 8.29
CA SER A 49 -12.37 -16.60 9.35
C SER A 49 -12.14 -15.94 10.71
N ASP A 50 -13.01 -16.22 11.68
CA ASP A 50 -12.85 -15.75 13.07
C ASP A 50 -11.53 -16.25 13.69
N GLU A 51 -11.11 -17.48 13.34
CA GLU A 51 -9.84 -18.05 13.77
C GLU A 51 -8.66 -17.26 13.21
N GLU A 52 -8.66 -16.98 11.90
CA GLU A 52 -7.60 -16.20 11.27
C GLU A 52 -7.53 -14.77 11.85
N MET A 53 -8.68 -14.16 12.14
CA MET A 53 -8.73 -12.84 12.77
C MET A 53 -8.22 -12.87 14.23
N SER A 54 -8.36 -14.00 14.93
CA SER A 54 -7.94 -14.14 16.32
C SER A 54 -6.43 -14.06 16.54
N TYR A 55 -5.64 -14.18 15.46
CA TYR A 55 -4.18 -14.02 15.53
C TYR A 55 -3.74 -12.56 15.71
N TRP A 56 -4.61 -11.58 15.44
CA TRP A 56 -4.41 -10.20 15.90
C TRP A 56 -5.00 -10.00 17.30
N PRO A 57 -4.40 -9.13 18.12
CA PRO A 57 -4.99 -8.77 19.40
C PRO A 57 -6.38 -8.15 19.20
N LYS A 58 -7.33 -8.48 20.07
CA LYS A 58 -8.64 -7.84 20.10
C LYS A 58 -8.46 -6.37 20.47
N ASP A 59 -8.87 -5.49 19.57
CA ASP A 59 -8.71 -4.04 19.72
C ASP A 59 -9.88 -3.31 19.05
N GLU A 60 -10.53 -2.42 19.79
CA GLU A 60 -11.68 -1.65 19.29
C GLU A 60 -11.30 -0.66 18.17
N ARG A 61 -10.01 -0.32 18.06
CA ARG A 61 -9.49 0.53 16.99
C ARG A 61 -9.41 -0.21 15.65
N PHE A 62 -9.39 -1.55 15.67
CA PHE A 62 -9.17 -2.36 14.48
C PHE A 62 -10.47 -2.78 13.81
N THR A 63 -10.53 -2.61 12.49
CA THR A 63 -11.58 -3.21 11.65
C THR A 63 -10.97 -3.81 10.39
N LEU A 64 -11.62 -4.85 9.86
CA LEU A 64 -11.22 -5.49 8.61
C LEU A 64 -12.29 -5.29 7.55
N ALA A 65 -11.93 -4.68 6.43
CA ALA A 65 -12.79 -4.43 5.28
C ALA A 65 -12.41 -5.38 4.14
N SER A 66 -13.22 -6.41 3.93
CA SER A 66 -12.94 -7.48 2.94
C SER A 66 -13.71 -7.32 1.63
N GLY A 67 -13.27 -8.02 0.58
CA GLY A 67 -13.93 -8.07 -0.73
C GLY A 67 -13.45 -7.00 -1.72
N PHE A 68 -12.22 -6.52 -1.56
CA PHE A 68 -11.60 -5.55 -2.46
C PHE A 68 -10.72 -6.25 -3.49
N ASP A 69 -10.98 -6.05 -4.77
CA ASP A 69 -10.07 -6.49 -5.82
C ASP A 69 -9.39 -5.27 -6.46
N LEU A 70 -8.36 -4.75 -5.80
CA LEU A 70 -7.72 -3.48 -6.17
C LEU A 70 -7.16 -3.47 -7.60
N HIS A 71 -6.91 -4.63 -8.18
CA HIS A 71 -6.37 -4.76 -9.54
C HIS A 71 -7.46 -4.64 -10.61
N ASN A 72 -8.68 -5.11 -10.31
CA ASN A 72 -9.76 -5.26 -11.29
C ASN A 72 -10.98 -4.37 -11.02
N ASP A 73 -11.23 -4.01 -9.77
CA ASP A 73 -12.30 -3.07 -9.43
C ASP A 73 -12.03 -1.71 -10.10
N ASN A 74 -13.05 -1.17 -10.77
CA ASN A 74 -13.00 0.17 -11.33
C ASN A 74 -13.16 1.23 -10.23
N LYS A 75 -12.98 2.51 -10.58
CA LYS A 75 -12.98 3.62 -9.61
C LYS A 75 -14.30 3.71 -8.84
N GLU A 76 -15.43 3.53 -9.51
CA GLU A 76 -16.78 3.62 -8.92
C GLU A 76 -17.04 2.48 -7.94
N VAL A 77 -16.64 1.26 -8.30
CA VAL A 77 -16.75 0.09 -7.42
C VAL A 77 -15.85 0.24 -6.20
N LEU A 78 -14.59 0.66 -6.39
CA LEU A 78 -13.68 0.93 -5.28
C LEU A 78 -14.25 2.00 -4.35
N LYS A 79 -14.71 3.13 -4.89
CA LYS A 79 -15.31 4.21 -4.11
C LYS A 79 -16.46 3.72 -3.25
N ARG A 80 -17.43 3.01 -3.85
CA ARG A 80 -18.56 2.42 -3.11
C ARG A 80 -18.12 1.44 -2.03
N LYS A 81 -17.14 0.59 -2.31
CA LYS A 81 -16.61 -0.37 -1.33
C LYS A 81 -15.93 0.34 -0.17
N PHE A 82 -15.12 1.37 -0.44
CA PHE A 82 -14.47 2.17 0.60
C PHE A 82 -15.50 2.89 1.47
N GLU A 83 -16.46 3.61 0.88
CA GLU A 83 -17.54 4.29 1.60
C GLU A 83 -18.38 3.33 2.45
N ALA A 84 -18.66 2.12 1.94
CA ALA A 84 -19.52 1.17 2.64
C ALA A 84 -18.81 0.34 3.72
N LYS A 85 -17.50 0.06 3.56
CA LYS A 85 -16.79 -0.93 4.38
C LYS A 85 -15.66 -0.37 5.24
N VAL A 86 -15.14 0.81 4.90
CA VAL A 86 -14.14 1.49 5.74
C VAL A 86 -14.86 2.49 6.62
N LYS A 87 -15.00 2.16 7.90
CA LYS A 87 -15.64 3.04 8.88
C LYS A 87 -14.87 4.35 8.99
N ASP A 88 -15.59 5.46 8.86
CA ASP A 88 -15.04 6.83 8.90
C ASP A 88 -13.90 7.02 7.89
N VAL A 89 -14.10 6.59 6.63
CA VAL A 89 -13.08 6.62 5.57
C VAL A 89 -12.47 8.01 5.35
N GLU A 90 -13.25 9.07 5.57
CA GLU A 90 -12.81 10.46 5.47
C GLU A 90 -11.76 10.84 6.51
N SER A 91 -11.68 10.09 7.61
CA SER A 91 -10.68 10.27 8.66
C SER A 91 -9.32 9.62 8.33
N VAL A 92 -9.21 8.86 7.24
CA VAL A 92 -7.94 8.21 6.83
C VAL A 92 -6.84 9.26 6.69
N THR A 93 -5.70 8.99 7.34
CA THR A 93 -4.53 9.88 7.33
C THR A 93 -3.28 9.21 6.78
N HIS A 94 -3.14 7.90 6.97
CA HIS A 94 -1.98 7.13 6.54
C HIS A 94 -2.45 5.93 5.75
N VAL A 95 -1.90 5.75 4.55
CA VAL A 95 -2.19 4.62 3.67
C VAL A 95 -0.93 3.78 3.54
N TYR A 96 -1.06 2.47 3.73
CA TYR A 96 0.03 1.51 3.52
C TYR A 96 -0.37 0.57 2.39
N TYR A 97 0.25 0.73 1.23
CA TYR A 97 0.01 -0.07 0.03
C TYR A 97 0.95 -1.29 0.02
N LEU A 98 0.47 -2.40 0.56
CA LEU A 98 1.22 -3.65 0.77
C LEU A 98 0.61 -4.81 -0.03
N VAL A 99 0.21 -4.52 -1.26
CA VAL A 99 -0.49 -5.46 -2.13
C VAL A 99 0.49 -6.09 -3.10
N HIS A 100 0.46 -7.41 -3.17
CA HIS A 100 1.25 -8.18 -4.12
C HIS A 100 0.68 -8.05 -5.53
N ASP A 101 1.53 -7.74 -6.50
CA ASP A 101 1.13 -7.59 -7.89
C ASP A 101 0.80 -8.92 -8.58
N PRO A 102 -0.10 -8.92 -9.57
CA PRO A 102 -0.29 -10.07 -10.43
C PRO A 102 0.99 -10.36 -11.22
N PRO A 103 1.18 -11.61 -11.66
CA PRO A 103 2.23 -11.93 -12.62
C PRO A 103 2.16 -11.02 -13.83
N VAL A 104 3.32 -10.57 -14.29
CA VAL A 104 3.44 -9.71 -15.47
C VAL A 104 3.16 -10.52 -16.73
N ASP A 105 2.32 -9.98 -17.62
CA ASP A 105 2.12 -10.55 -18.96
C ASP A 105 3.07 -9.86 -19.95
N PHE A 106 4.23 -10.47 -20.19
CA PHE A 106 5.22 -9.95 -21.13
C PHE A 106 4.80 -10.04 -22.60
N ASN A 107 3.67 -10.68 -22.92
CA ASN A 107 3.09 -10.64 -24.27
C ASN A 107 2.19 -9.42 -24.48
N SER A 108 1.86 -8.68 -23.43
CA SER A 108 1.10 -7.44 -23.50
C SER A 108 1.96 -6.30 -24.06
N SER A 109 1.35 -5.40 -24.84
CA SER A 109 1.98 -4.13 -25.25
C SER A 109 2.26 -3.18 -24.07
N ASP A 110 1.54 -3.37 -22.96
CA ASP A 110 1.77 -2.70 -21.68
C ASP A 110 1.73 -3.73 -20.55
N PRO A 111 2.89 -4.34 -20.21
CA PRO A 111 2.97 -5.39 -19.19
C PRO A 111 2.59 -4.91 -17.79
N PHE A 112 2.60 -3.60 -17.53
CA PHE A 112 2.38 -3.03 -16.20
C PHE A 112 1.04 -2.30 -16.03
N ALA A 113 0.21 -2.24 -17.08
CA ALA A 113 -1.10 -1.59 -17.07
C ALA A 113 -1.98 -2.00 -15.88
N VAL A 114 -2.03 -3.30 -15.55
CA VAL A 114 -2.89 -3.82 -14.48
C VAL A 114 -2.40 -3.38 -13.10
N THR A 115 -1.10 -3.51 -12.84
CA THR A 115 -0.50 -3.14 -11.55
C THR A 115 -0.55 -1.62 -11.34
N LEU A 116 -0.07 -0.83 -12.31
CA LEU A 116 -0.13 0.63 -12.24
C LEU A 116 -1.57 1.13 -12.18
N GLY A 117 -2.47 0.54 -12.96
CA GLY A 117 -3.89 0.86 -12.95
C GLY A 117 -4.51 0.61 -11.57
N GLY A 118 -4.19 -0.51 -10.94
CA GLY A 118 -4.68 -0.84 -9.60
C GLY A 118 -4.20 0.15 -8.54
N LEU A 119 -2.90 0.46 -8.53
CA LEU A 119 -2.30 1.47 -7.65
C LEU A 119 -2.96 2.83 -7.84
N SER A 120 -2.93 3.35 -9.08
CA SER A 120 -3.38 4.70 -9.39
C SER A 120 -4.87 4.91 -9.13
N ARG A 121 -5.74 3.96 -9.49
CA ARG A 121 -7.18 4.04 -9.20
C ARG A 121 -7.45 4.01 -7.70
N THR A 122 -6.80 3.11 -6.98
CA THR A 122 -6.99 2.96 -5.54
C THR A 122 -6.59 4.22 -4.79
N LEU A 123 -5.38 4.74 -5.04
CA LEU A 123 -4.89 5.94 -4.37
C LEU A 123 -5.70 7.19 -4.76
N SER A 124 -6.11 7.31 -6.02
CA SER A 124 -7.00 8.40 -6.45
C SER A 124 -8.33 8.38 -5.70
N VAL A 125 -8.94 7.20 -5.52
CA VAL A 125 -10.20 7.08 -4.79
C VAL A 125 -10.01 7.45 -3.31
N ILE A 126 -8.96 6.94 -2.67
CA ILE A 126 -8.67 7.24 -1.25
C ILE A 126 -8.39 8.73 -1.06
N GLU A 127 -7.56 9.36 -1.92
CA GLU A 127 -7.27 10.79 -1.84
C GLU A 127 -8.54 11.64 -1.91
N ASN A 128 -9.49 11.29 -2.79
CA ASN A 128 -10.76 12.01 -2.91
C ASN A 128 -11.67 11.83 -1.69
N LEU A 129 -11.64 10.65 -1.06
CA LEU A 129 -12.48 10.35 0.10
C LEU A 129 -11.89 10.89 1.40
N ALA A 130 -10.56 11.00 1.51
CA ALA A 130 -9.84 11.32 2.73
C ALA A 130 -9.14 12.69 2.64
N PRO A 131 -9.87 13.80 2.89
CA PRO A 131 -9.30 15.15 2.80
C PRO A 131 -8.18 15.41 3.82
N GLY A 132 -8.11 14.60 4.89
CA GLY A 132 -7.08 14.66 5.93
C GLY A 132 -5.84 13.80 5.65
N LEU A 133 -5.70 13.23 4.43
CA LEU A 133 -4.57 12.38 4.07
C LEU A 133 -3.23 13.10 4.33
N LYS A 134 -2.30 12.39 4.97
CA LYS A 134 -0.98 12.89 5.38
C LYS A 134 0.16 12.12 4.76
N PHE A 135 -0.01 10.81 4.60
CA PHE A 135 1.09 9.94 4.19
C PHE A 135 0.64 8.71 3.41
N ILE A 136 1.42 8.34 2.40
CA ILE A 136 1.27 7.09 1.65
C ILE A 136 2.60 6.33 1.67
N HIS A 137 2.57 5.08 2.12
CA HIS A 137 3.69 4.16 2.05
C HIS A 137 3.44 3.11 0.97
N LEU A 138 4.47 2.80 0.19
CA LEU A 138 4.47 1.68 -0.75
C LEU A 138 5.56 0.69 -0.35
N GLN A 139 5.28 -0.61 -0.44
CA GLN A 139 6.31 -1.63 -0.33
C GLN A 139 6.79 -2.08 -1.71
N TYR A 140 8.08 -1.92 -1.95
CA TYR A 140 8.77 -2.48 -3.11
C TYR A 140 9.52 -3.74 -2.67
N GLY A 141 10.66 -4.03 -3.29
CA GLY A 141 11.60 -5.01 -2.78
C GLY A 141 12.97 -4.85 -3.42
N THR A 142 13.90 -5.71 -3.04
CA THR A 142 15.27 -5.71 -3.57
C THR A 142 15.35 -5.91 -5.09
N PHE A 143 14.27 -6.41 -5.72
CA PHE A 143 14.17 -6.55 -7.17
C PHE A 143 14.30 -5.21 -7.92
N ILE A 144 14.01 -4.07 -7.28
CA ILE A 144 14.29 -2.75 -7.87
C ILE A 144 15.77 -2.54 -8.24
N TYR A 145 16.67 -3.29 -7.60
CA TYR A 145 18.11 -3.30 -7.88
C TYR A 145 18.53 -4.42 -8.84
N GLY A 146 17.59 -5.21 -9.34
CA GLY A 146 17.84 -6.26 -10.33
C GLY A 146 18.35 -7.57 -9.75
N VAL A 147 18.27 -7.79 -8.43
CA VAL A 147 18.76 -9.02 -7.77
C VAL A 147 18.05 -10.29 -8.26
N CYS A 148 16.88 -10.15 -8.90
CA CYS A 148 16.16 -11.27 -9.54
C CYS A 148 16.82 -11.75 -10.84
N PHE A 149 17.68 -10.95 -11.46
CA PHE A 149 18.39 -11.28 -12.70
C PHE A 149 19.78 -11.82 -12.36
N THR A 150 19.88 -13.03 -11.81
CA THR A 150 21.12 -13.53 -11.20
C THR A 150 22.33 -13.51 -12.12
N ASP A 151 22.14 -13.86 -13.39
CA ASP A 151 23.23 -13.93 -14.38
C ASP A 151 23.59 -12.55 -14.95
N ASP A 152 22.64 -11.61 -14.93
CA ASP A 152 22.80 -10.25 -15.45
C ASP A 152 22.97 -9.22 -14.33
N PHE A 153 23.08 -9.62 -13.06
CA PHE A 153 23.17 -8.70 -11.93
C PHE A 153 24.54 -7.99 -11.93
N TYR A 154 24.53 -6.66 -11.99
CA TYR A 154 25.76 -5.86 -12.11
C TYR A 154 25.90 -4.73 -11.09
N HIS A 155 24.90 -4.48 -10.23
CA HIS A 155 25.01 -3.42 -9.24
C HIS A 155 26.07 -3.76 -8.17
N PRO A 156 26.88 -2.77 -7.74
CA PRO A 156 27.83 -3.00 -6.67
C PRO A 156 27.08 -3.27 -5.36
N VAL A 157 27.67 -4.12 -4.51
CA VAL A 157 27.18 -4.39 -3.16
C VAL A 157 28.10 -3.71 -2.13
N PRO A 158 27.57 -3.20 -0.99
CA PRO A 158 26.16 -3.21 -0.59
C PRO A 158 25.29 -2.31 -1.48
N LEU A 159 24.04 -2.74 -1.70
CA LEU A 159 23.05 -1.96 -2.44
C LEU A 159 22.71 -0.68 -1.68
N SER A 160 22.43 0.41 -2.41
CA SER A 160 21.99 1.69 -1.83
C SER A 160 20.96 2.37 -2.73
N GLU A 161 20.11 3.20 -2.12
CA GLU A 161 19.04 3.94 -2.79
C GLU A 161 19.54 4.99 -3.80
N ASP A 162 20.81 5.38 -3.72
CA ASP A 162 21.48 6.31 -4.65
C ASP A 162 21.95 5.64 -5.94
N LEU A 163 21.87 4.30 -6.04
CA LEU A 163 22.18 3.57 -7.25
C LEU A 163 21.27 4.02 -8.40
N PRO A 164 21.81 4.13 -9.63
CA PRO A 164 20.99 4.45 -10.78
C PRO A 164 19.94 3.35 -11.01
N PRO A 165 18.81 3.67 -11.68
CA PRO A 165 17.87 2.64 -12.12
C PRO A 165 18.57 1.55 -12.94
N ILE A 166 18.01 0.34 -12.90
CA ILE A 166 18.50 -0.76 -13.74
C ILE A 166 18.44 -0.31 -15.21
N ARG A 167 19.44 -0.64 -16.00
CA ARG A 167 19.50 -0.40 -17.44
C ARG A 167 18.54 -1.31 -18.19
N GLU A 168 18.16 -0.85 -19.38
CA GLU A 168 17.46 -1.69 -20.36
C GLU A 168 18.33 -2.90 -20.76
N PRO A 169 17.69 -4.05 -21.06
CA PRO A 169 16.24 -4.29 -21.10
C PRO A 169 15.62 -4.65 -19.73
N LEU A 170 16.44 -4.89 -18.70
CA LEU A 170 15.99 -5.48 -17.43
C LEU A 170 15.00 -4.60 -16.65
N CYS A 171 15.16 -3.27 -16.68
CA CYS A 171 14.20 -2.38 -16.02
C CYS A 171 12.79 -2.50 -16.59
N ASN A 172 12.65 -2.78 -17.88
CA ASN A 172 11.35 -2.94 -18.55
C ASN A 172 10.67 -4.26 -18.18
N MET A 173 11.32 -5.09 -17.35
CA MET A 173 10.76 -6.33 -16.82
C MET A 173 10.15 -6.17 -15.41
N LEU A 174 10.29 -5.00 -14.78
CA LEU A 174 9.83 -4.72 -13.41
C LEU A 174 8.98 -3.45 -13.34
N HIS A 175 7.92 -3.49 -12.52
CA HIS A 175 6.95 -2.38 -12.42
C HIS A 175 7.45 -1.17 -11.59
N TYR A 176 8.53 -1.32 -10.81
CA TYR A 176 8.93 -0.34 -9.80
C TYR A 176 9.19 1.06 -10.34
N GLN A 177 9.81 1.17 -11.53
CA GLN A 177 10.08 2.46 -12.15
C GLN A 177 8.78 3.17 -12.51
N VAL A 178 7.85 2.44 -13.12
CA VAL A 178 6.52 2.94 -13.51
C VAL A 178 5.72 3.40 -12.29
N TRP A 179 5.80 2.67 -11.17
CA TRP A 179 5.20 3.08 -9.91
C TRP A 179 5.85 4.33 -9.31
N THR A 180 7.17 4.42 -9.35
CA THR A 180 7.94 5.56 -8.83
C THR A 180 7.60 6.83 -9.60
N ASP A 181 7.54 6.75 -10.93
CA ASP A 181 7.19 7.88 -11.79
C ASP A 181 5.75 8.33 -11.55
N PHE A 182 4.82 7.39 -11.45
CA PHE A 182 3.44 7.70 -11.07
C PHE A 182 3.35 8.40 -9.71
N MET A 183 3.99 7.87 -8.67
CA MET A 183 3.93 8.48 -7.33
C MET A 183 4.59 9.86 -7.30
N ARG A 184 5.70 10.04 -8.02
CA ARG A 184 6.36 11.35 -8.18
C ARG A 184 5.43 12.37 -8.82
N ASP A 185 4.69 12.00 -9.85
CA ASP A 185 3.75 12.90 -10.52
C ASP A 185 2.48 13.12 -9.70
N PHE A 186 1.92 12.07 -9.13
CA PHE A 186 0.69 12.10 -8.35
C PHE A 186 0.82 12.94 -7.07
N SER A 187 2.02 12.95 -6.46
CA SER A 187 2.30 13.71 -5.24
C SER A 187 2.66 15.19 -5.47
N LYS A 188 2.83 15.65 -6.71
CA LYS A 188 3.19 17.05 -6.99
C LYS A 188 2.14 18.03 -6.44
N GLY A 189 2.58 18.94 -5.58
CA GLY A 189 1.73 19.98 -4.99
C GLY A 189 0.72 19.46 -3.97
N LYS A 190 0.79 18.19 -3.56
CA LYS A 190 -0.10 17.60 -2.56
C LYS A 190 0.36 17.95 -1.14
N SER A 191 -0.58 18.00 -0.21
CA SER A 191 -0.32 18.25 1.22
C SER A 191 0.20 17.04 1.97
N TRP A 192 0.12 15.85 1.36
CA TRP A 192 0.59 14.59 1.91
C TRP A 192 1.96 14.21 1.32
N GLY A 193 2.75 13.47 2.11
CA GLY A 193 4.03 12.91 1.68
C GLY A 193 3.92 11.43 1.32
N TRP A 194 4.97 10.88 0.71
CA TRP A 194 5.06 9.44 0.48
C TRP A 194 6.49 8.92 0.59
N CYS A 195 6.62 7.63 0.79
CA CYS A 195 7.88 6.91 0.57
C CYS A 195 7.62 5.48 0.11
N GLU A 196 8.65 4.87 -0.44
CA GLU A 196 8.76 3.44 -0.66
C GLU A 196 9.75 2.80 0.33
N THR A 197 9.53 1.53 0.68
CA THR A 197 10.54 0.70 1.35
C THR A 197 10.99 -0.43 0.45
N ARG A 198 12.29 -0.72 0.43
CA ARG A 198 12.92 -1.72 -0.45
C ARG A 198 13.49 -2.86 0.43
N ALA A 199 12.61 -3.75 0.88
CA ALA A 199 12.94 -4.86 1.78
C ALA A 199 12.91 -6.21 1.05
#